data_AF-A0A832ZIP6-F1
#
_entry.id   AF-A0A832ZIP6-F1
#
_cell.length_a   1.000
_cell.length_b   1.000
_cell.length_c   1.000
_cell.angle_alpha   90.00
_cell.angle_beta   90.00
_cell.angle_gamma   90.00
#
_symmetry.space_group_name_H-M   'P 1'
#
loop_
_entity.id
_entity.type
_entity.pdbx_description
1 polymer ?
#
loop_
_entity_poly.entity_id
_entity_poly.type
_entity_poly.pdbx_seq_one_letter_code
_entity_poly.pdbx_strand_id
1 'polypeptide(L)'
;MHAKSPYMVDQHSILEHYGWRILCIILSAYLFSLGYMMPKIVDILSSPIYILSVLAVYVFALCFLSIGVLGLKRLYNVFYYLTPIVITLFFAIYCIAFWNLNSYGTDSILFANEAIRLLLLGYNPYTIQMNISGIDYRWTTQLLNGELERTYSYPALSFLIYMPAKLAGIHNLNIVTAFAVFTAFIISYILTPKLLYPLPLLVFTIDPSLVGLSLNGVLDGLWLPFVIASAYTFYRCKCLHDRRMLVSGLLLGLAAAIKQTPWPIAFYLLVLLAAQKSFRELGWFLAGLLLGFLPPNMFFILQAPLAWLRGVLVPLLHPMVPEGYGLSILVATGHVILPRTFFTLLQILVALLIMFAIILKPKKTRPLPWLSPPLIFFFGWRSLHNYFVFFIPVAYIVLLLEVQGDKYNAKY
;
A
#
# COMPACT_ATOMS: atom_id res chain seq x y z
N MET A 1 10.34 4.49 -56.16
CA MET A 1 11.18 4.39 -54.95
C MET A 1 11.04 5.66 -54.15
N HIS A 2 10.20 5.67 -53.11
CA HIS A 2 10.11 6.82 -52.20
C HIS A 2 11.28 6.75 -51.21
N ALA A 3 12.19 7.72 -51.31
CA ALA A 3 13.26 7.92 -50.34
C ALA A 3 12.64 8.23 -48.98
N LYS A 4 12.83 7.35 -48.00
CA LYS A 4 12.50 7.63 -46.60
C LYS A 4 13.41 8.77 -46.13
N SER A 5 12.80 9.83 -45.62
CA SER A 5 13.48 10.97 -45.00
C SER A 5 14.47 10.50 -43.91
N PRO A 6 15.73 10.97 -43.91
CA PRO A 6 16.75 10.59 -42.94
C PRO A 6 16.55 11.19 -41.54
N TYR A 7 15.45 11.92 -41.29
CA TYR A 7 15.21 12.63 -40.03
C TYR A 7 14.13 12.02 -39.13
N MET A 8 13.55 10.88 -39.48
CA MET A 8 12.73 10.13 -38.53
C MET A 8 13.65 9.30 -37.62
N VAL A 9 14.35 9.99 -36.71
CA VAL A 9 14.92 9.34 -35.53
C VAL A 9 13.73 8.71 -34.80
N ASP A 10 13.76 7.39 -34.69
CA ASP A 10 12.73 6.62 -34.02
C ASP A 10 12.53 7.21 -32.61
N GLN A 11 11.37 7.82 -32.37
CA GLN A 11 11.04 8.47 -31.09
C GLN A 11 11.16 7.48 -29.94
N HIS A 12 10.97 6.17 -30.20
CA HIS A 12 11.25 5.11 -29.24
C HIS A 12 12.72 5.04 -28.84
N SER A 13 13.67 5.23 -29.76
CA SER A 13 15.10 5.22 -29.46
C SER A 13 15.53 6.42 -28.61
N ILE A 14 14.92 7.60 -28.79
CA ILE A 14 15.22 8.80 -28.00
C ILE A 14 14.74 8.61 -26.56
N LEU A 15 13.50 8.16 -26.38
CA LEU A 15 12.93 7.90 -25.05
C LEU A 15 13.69 6.78 -24.32
N GLU A 16 14.09 5.72 -25.02
CA GLU A 16 14.93 4.67 -24.42
C GLU A 16 16.35 5.16 -24.10
N HIS A 17 16.91 6.08 -24.90
CA HIS A 17 18.27 6.57 -24.71
C HIS A 17 18.39 7.63 -23.61
N TYR A 18 17.39 8.51 -23.47
CA TYR A 18 17.41 9.63 -22.53
C TYR A 18 16.48 9.44 -21.32
N GLY A 19 15.45 8.59 -21.40
CA GLY A 19 14.45 8.43 -20.34
C GLY A 19 15.05 7.99 -19.01
N TRP A 20 15.96 7.00 -19.02
CA TRP A 20 16.64 6.56 -17.81
C TRP A 20 17.57 7.64 -17.23
N ARG A 21 18.18 8.48 -18.08
CA ARG A 21 19.04 9.60 -17.64
C ARG A 21 18.22 10.67 -16.93
N ILE A 22 17.09 11.05 -17.53
CA ILE A 22 16.13 11.98 -16.94
C ILE A 22 15.64 11.44 -15.60
N LEU A 23 15.30 10.14 -15.54
CA LEU A 23 14.88 9.50 -14.31
C LEU A 23 15.96 9.56 -13.22
N CYS A 24 17.22 9.28 -13.55
CA CYS A 24 18.32 9.41 -12.60
C CYS A 24 18.51 10.86 -12.10
N ILE A 25 18.31 11.86 -12.95
CA ILE A 25 18.39 13.28 -12.56
C ILE A 25 17.23 13.64 -11.62
N ILE A 26 16.00 13.22 -11.94
CA ILE A 26 14.83 13.44 -11.07
C ILE A 26 15.02 12.76 -9.72
N LEU A 27 15.45 11.50 -9.71
CA LEU A 27 15.72 10.75 -8.49
C LEU A 27 16.85 11.41 -7.67
N SER A 28 17.89 11.90 -8.33
CA SER A 28 18.96 12.63 -7.65
C SER A 28 18.44 13.90 -6.96
N ALA A 29 17.70 14.74 -7.69
CA ALA A 29 17.12 15.96 -7.13
C ALA A 29 16.20 15.64 -5.94
N TYR A 30 15.40 14.58 -6.05
CA TYR A 30 14.57 14.09 -4.97
C TYR A 30 15.40 13.62 -3.77
N LEU A 31 16.46 12.83 -3.97
CA LEU A 31 17.33 12.36 -2.88
C LEU A 31 18.08 13.51 -2.19
N PHE A 32 18.48 14.55 -2.93
CA PHE A 32 19.00 15.78 -2.31
C PHE A 32 17.97 16.46 -1.42
N SER A 33 16.72 16.57 -1.89
CA SER A 33 15.62 17.12 -1.09
C SER A 33 15.35 16.27 0.16
N LEU A 34 15.35 14.94 0.02
CA LEU A 34 15.17 14.01 1.12
C LEU A 34 16.30 14.15 2.17
N GLY A 35 17.56 14.15 1.73
CA GLY A 35 18.72 14.35 2.60
C GLY A 35 18.67 15.69 3.35
N TYR A 36 18.12 16.73 2.73
CA TYR A 36 17.91 18.03 3.38
C TYR A 36 16.77 18.03 4.40
N MET A 37 15.72 17.25 4.14
CA MET A 37 14.55 17.14 5.02
C MET A 37 14.81 16.22 6.22
N MET A 38 15.62 15.18 6.09
CA MET A 38 15.88 14.20 7.16
C MET A 38 16.32 14.82 8.49
N PRO A 39 17.28 15.78 8.56
CA PRO A 39 17.65 16.47 9.80
C PRO A 39 16.53 17.27 10.47
N LYS A 40 15.47 17.63 9.73
CA LYS A 40 14.31 18.35 10.26
C LYS A 40 13.26 17.41 10.85
N ILE A 41 13.31 16.14 10.45
CA ILE A 41 12.34 15.10 10.82
C ILE A 41 12.90 14.24 11.96
N VAL A 42 14.21 14.00 11.95
CA VAL A 42 14.91 13.18 12.94
C VAL A 42 16.01 14.03 13.57
N ASP A 43 16.16 13.95 14.90
CA ASP A 43 17.31 14.52 15.58
C ASP A 43 18.58 13.76 15.16
N ILE A 44 19.22 14.24 14.09
CA ILE A 44 20.40 13.59 13.51
C ILE A 44 21.60 13.56 14.47
N LEU A 45 21.61 14.42 15.50
CA LEU A 45 22.67 14.44 16.50
C LEU A 45 22.43 13.38 17.59
N SER A 46 21.22 12.82 17.67
CA SER A 46 20.88 11.81 18.66
C SER A 46 21.56 10.45 18.39
N SER A 47 22.07 10.21 17.17
CA SER A 47 22.77 8.97 16.85
C SER A 47 23.70 9.12 15.63
N PRO A 48 24.95 8.60 15.68
CA PRO A 48 25.85 8.52 14.53
C PRO A 48 25.25 7.80 13.32
N ILE A 49 24.32 6.86 13.55
CA ILE A 49 23.62 6.12 12.49
C ILE A 49 22.79 7.06 11.60
N TYR A 50 22.18 8.10 12.18
CA TYR A 50 21.39 9.07 11.40
C TYR A 50 22.27 9.95 10.54
N ILE A 51 23.43 10.37 11.06
CA ILE A 51 24.44 11.11 10.28
C ILE A 51 24.91 10.26 9.09
N LEU A 52 25.29 9.01 9.33
CA LEU A 52 25.73 8.10 8.27
C LEU A 52 24.63 7.84 7.23
N SER A 53 23.37 7.75 7.67
CA SER A 53 22.22 7.59 6.79
C SER A 53 22.02 8.79 5.86
N VAL A 54 22.09 10.01 6.40
CA VAL A 54 21.97 11.25 5.62
C VAL A 54 23.11 11.37 4.62
N LEU A 55 24.35 11.08 5.05
CA LEU A 55 25.51 11.06 4.16
C LEU A 55 25.34 10.02 3.04
N ALA A 56 24.84 8.83 3.36
CA ALA A 56 24.55 7.81 2.35
C ALA A 56 23.52 8.29 1.32
N VAL A 57 22.45 8.96 1.75
CA VAL A 57 21.44 9.55 0.83
C VAL A 57 22.08 10.57 -0.11
N TYR A 58 22.94 11.47 0.38
CA TYR A 58 23.65 12.43 -0.46
C TYR A 58 24.64 11.77 -1.43
N VAL A 59 25.38 10.74 -1.00
CA VAL A 59 26.26 9.97 -1.89
C VAL A 59 25.43 9.32 -3.01
N PHE A 60 24.30 8.71 -2.69
CA PHE A 60 23.39 8.15 -3.69
C PHE A 60 22.85 9.22 -4.65
N ALA A 61 22.47 10.39 -4.13
CA ALA A 61 22.02 11.52 -4.93
C ALA A 61 23.10 11.94 -5.95
N LEU A 62 24.34 12.09 -5.51
CA LEU A 62 25.48 12.44 -6.36
C LEU A 62 25.78 11.36 -7.40
N CYS A 63 25.69 10.09 -7.01
CA CYS A 63 25.87 8.98 -7.94
C CYS A 63 24.81 8.98 -9.04
N PHE A 64 23.52 9.11 -8.70
CA PHE A 64 22.44 9.20 -9.68
C PHE A 64 22.58 10.44 -10.57
N LEU A 65 23.01 11.58 -10.02
CA LEU A 65 23.29 12.80 -10.81
C LEU A 65 24.37 12.52 -11.85
N SER A 66 25.49 11.95 -11.41
CA SER A 66 26.64 11.64 -12.26
C SER A 66 26.27 10.64 -13.35
N ILE A 67 25.52 9.59 -13.00
CA ILE A 67 25.02 8.58 -13.94
C ILE A 67 24.11 9.22 -15.01
N GLY A 68 23.17 10.07 -14.59
CA GLY A 68 22.24 10.76 -15.49
C GLY A 68 22.92 11.77 -16.41
N VAL A 69 23.77 12.65 -15.86
CA VAL A 69 24.47 13.70 -16.60
C VAL A 69 25.51 13.12 -17.55
N LEU A 70 26.38 12.23 -17.06
CA LEU A 70 27.49 11.69 -17.84
C LEU A 70 27.09 10.50 -18.74
N GLY A 71 25.87 9.99 -18.61
CA GLY A 71 25.38 8.89 -19.45
C GLY A 71 26.14 7.57 -19.22
N LEU A 72 26.60 7.32 -17.98
CA LEU A 72 27.47 6.20 -17.63
C LEU A 72 26.72 4.85 -17.58
N LYS A 73 26.35 4.33 -18.75
CA LYS A 73 25.64 3.04 -18.90
C LYS A 73 26.34 1.85 -18.23
N ARG A 74 27.66 1.89 -17.99
CA ARG A 74 28.37 0.81 -17.27
C ARG A 74 28.04 0.80 -15.78
N LEU A 75 27.89 1.98 -15.16
CA LEU A 75 27.49 2.09 -13.75
C LEU A 75 26.02 1.74 -13.52
N TYR A 76 25.21 1.81 -14.57
CA TYR A 76 23.81 1.39 -14.56
C TYR A 76 23.59 0.01 -13.92
N ASN A 77 24.35 -0.99 -14.38
CA ASN A 77 24.23 -2.35 -13.86
C ASN A 77 24.75 -2.45 -12.42
N VAL A 78 25.76 -1.65 -12.06
CA VAL A 78 26.29 -1.62 -10.69
C VAL A 78 25.21 -1.11 -9.73
N PHE A 79 24.57 0.02 -10.05
CA PHE A 79 23.53 0.59 -9.19
C PHE A 79 22.25 -0.23 -9.18
N TYR A 80 21.94 -0.98 -10.25
CA TYR A 80 20.88 -1.99 -10.23
C TYR A 80 21.13 -3.06 -9.15
N TYR A 81 22.36 -3.48 -8.88
CA TYR A 81 22.63 -4.45 -7.81
C TYR A 81 22.86 -3.78 -6.45
N LEU A 82 23.44 -2.58 -6.41
CA LEU A 82 23.71 -1.86 -5.16
C LEU A 82 22.46 -1.29 -4.49
N THR A 83 21.48 -0.84 -5.27
CA THR A 83 20.25 -0.22 -4.73
C THR A 83 19.52 -1.12 -3.73
N PRO A 84 19.15 -2.38 -4.07
CA PRO A 84 18.49 -3.25 -3.10
C PRO A 84 19.40 -3.58 -1.90
N ILE A 85 20.72 -3.70 -2.08
CA ILE A 85 21.66 -3.96 -0.99
C ILE A 85 21.63 -2.80 0.01
N VAL A 86 21.77 -1.56 -0.46
CA VAL A 86 21.80 -0.40 0.44
C VAL A 86 20.46 -0.17 1.13
N ILE A 87 19.34 -0.36 0.44
CA ILE A 87 18.01 -0.25 1.06
C ILE A 87 17.82 -1.36 2.11
N THR A 88 18.31 -2.58 1.84
CA THR A 88 18.30 -3.68 2.83
C THR A 88 19.12 -3.33 4.06
N LEU A 89 20.33 -2.78 3.87
CA LEU A 89 21.19 -2.35 4.98
C LEU A 89 20.55 -1.23 5.79
N PHE A 90 19.98 -0.22 5.12
CA PHE A 90 19.26 0.87 5.78
C PHE A 90 18.06 0.35 6.59
N PHE A 91 17.27 -0.55 5.99
CA PHE A 91 16.14 -1.19 6.66
C PHE A 91 16.59 -2.03 7.87
N ALA A 92 17.72 -2.76 7.76
CA ALA A 92 18.27 -3.55 8.87
C ALA A 92 18.76 -2.65 10.01
N ILE A 93 19.48 -1.57 9.70
CA ILE A 93 19.91 -0.56 10.69
C ILE A 93 18.71 0.03 11.41
N TYR A 94 17.66 0.37 10.65
CA TYR A 94 16.41 0.85 11.23
C TYR A 94 15.79 -0.19 12.19
N CYS A 95 15.63 -1.45 11.75
CA CYS A 95 15.06 -2.50 12.60
C CYS A 95 15.84 -2.66 13.91
N ILE A 96 17.17 -2.58 13.86
CA ILE A 96 18.03 -2.65 15.05
C ILE A 96 17.83 -1.43 15.95
N ALA A 97 17.85 -0.22 15.39
CA ALA A 97 17.73 1.03 16.15
C ALA A 97 16.38 1.15 16.87
N PHE A 98 15.31 0.58 16.32
CA PHE A 98 13.95 0.69 16.84
C PHE A 98 13.42 -0.61 17.47
N TRP A 99 14.24 -1.67 17.56
CA TRP A 99 13.85 -3.01 18.04
C TRP A 99 13.16 -3.00 19.41
N ASN A 100 13.74 -2.26 20.36
CA ASN A 100 13.33 -2.22 21.76
C ASN A 100 12.46 -1.02 22.14
N LEU A 101 12.13 -0.14 21.18
CA LEU A 101 11.33 1.03 21.47
C LEU A 101 9.85 0.65 21.56
N ASN A 102 9.25 0.85 22.73
CA ASN A 102 7.79 0.80 22.88
C ASN A 102 7.18 2.04 22.25
N SER A 103 6.99 2.00 20.93
CA SER A 103 6.26 3.01 20.19
C SER A 103 5.05 2.39 19.53
N TYR A 104 3.86 2.86 19.88
CA TYR A 104 2.64 2.51 19.17
C TYR A 104 2.39 3.49 18.00
N GLY A 105 2.66 4.78 18.17
CA GLY A 105 2.47 5.75 17.08
C GLY A 105 1.00 6.08 16.78
N THR A 106 0.13 5.08 16.58
CA THR A 106 -1.34 5.26 16.51
C THR A 106 -2.10 4.20 17.32
N ASP A 107 -3.39 4.46 17.55
CA ASP A 107 -4.34 3.51 18.14
C ASP A 107 -4.40 2.16 17.40
N SER A 108 -4.06 2.13 16.12
CA SER A 108 -4.25 0.94 15.28
C SER A 108 -3.30 -0.20 15.65
N ILE A 109 -2.01 0.09 15.90
CA ILE A 109 -1.07 -0.93 16.39
C ILE A 109 -1.25 -1.19 17.89
N LEU A 110 -1.69 -0.20 18.66
CA LEU A 110 -2.02 -0.38 20.08
C LEU A 110 -3.18 -1.39 20.21
N PHE A 111 -4.21 -1.23 19.40
CA PHE A 111 -5.34 -2.16 19.30
C PHE A 111 -4.90 -3.53 18.83
N ALA A 112 -3.99 -3.64 17.86
CA ALA A 112 -3.45 -4.92 17.45
C ALA A 112 -2.70 -5.62 18.60
N ASN A 113 -1.85 -4.88 19.33
CA ASN A 113 -1.14 -5.41 20.50
C ASN A 113 -2.11 -5.84 21.62
N GLU A 114 -3.15 -5.05 21.88
CA GLU A 114 -4.17 -5.37 22.88
C GLU A 114 -5.03 -6.56 22.46
N ALA A 115 -5.41 -6.66 21.19
CA ALA A 115 -6.11 -7.82 20.65
C ALA A 115 -5.31 -9.11 20.81
N ILE A 116 -3.98 -9.06 20.59
CA ILE A 116 -3.09 -10.21 20.85
C ILE A 116 -3.09 -10.55 22.34
N ARG A 117 -2.98 -9.56 23.23
CA ARG A 117 -3.01 -9.77 24.69
C ARG A 117 -4.32 -10.44 25.12
N LEU A 118 -5.45 -9.95 24.64
CA LEU A 118 -6.77 -10.52 24.93
C LEU A 118 -6.90 -11.95 24.41
N LEU A 119 -6.43 -12.21 23.18
CA LEU A 119 -6.43 -13.56 22.61
C LEU A 119 -5.58 -14.53 23.45
N LEU A 120 -4.39 -14.11 23.90
CA LEU A 120 -3.51 -14.92 24.75
C LEU A 120 -4.12 -15.22 26.12
N LEU A 121 -5.02 -14.35 26.60
CA LEU A 121 -5.79 -14.56 27.82
C LEU A 121 -7.08 -15.38 27.60
N GLY A 122 -7.34 -15.86 26.38
CA GLY A 122 -8.51 -16.65 26.03
C GLY A 122 -9.76 -15.82 25.73
N TYR A 123 -9.65 -14.50 25.60
CA TYR A 123 -10.77 -13.63 25.27
C TYR A 123 -10.86 -13.35 23.77
N ASN A 124 -12.09 -13.12 23.29
CA ASN A 124 -12.32 -12.63 21.94
C ASN A 124 -12.13 -11.10 21.88
N PRO A 125 -11.15 -10.58 21.11
CA PRO A 125 -10.87 -9.15 21.05
C PRO A 125 -12.05 -8.29 20.57
N TYR A 126 -12.96 -8.84 19.78
CA TYR A 126 -14.13 -8.10 19.27
C TYR A 126 -15.22 -7.91 20.33
N THR A 127 -15.13 -8.60 21.47
CA THR A 127 -16.13 -8.54 22.55
C THR A 127 -15.72 -7.64 23.71
N ILE A 128 -14.51 -7.07 23.65
CA ILE A 128 -13.90 -6.29 24.74
C ILE A 128 -13.45 -4.95 24.19
N GLN A 129 -13.62 -3.89 24.98
CA GLN A 129 -13.09 -2.57 24.65
C GLN A 129 -11.57 -2.56 24.74
N MET A 130 -10.93 -1.97 23.73
CA MET A 130 -9.49 -1.80 23.63
C MET A 130 -9.01 -0.77 24.66
N ASN A 131 -7.90 -1.12 25.31
CA ASN A 131 -7.21 -0.19 26.19
C ASN A 131 -6.38 0.81 25.35
N ILE A 132 -6.66 2.09 25.53
CA ILE A 132 -5.98 3.21 24.87
C ILE A 132 -4.90 3.86 25.74
N SER A 133 -4.61 3.31 26.93
CA SER A 133 -3.55 3.84 27.79
C SER A 133 -2.18 3.73 27.12
N GLY A 134 -1.37 4.79 27.19
CA GLY A 134 0.01 4.77 26.68
C GLY A 134 0.20 5.37 25.29
N ILE A 135 -0.83 6.03 24.74
CA ILE A 135 -0.70 6.86 23.54
C ILE A 135 -1.32 8.24 23.76
N ASP A 136 -0.75 9.25 23.11
CA ASP A 136 -1.28 10.62 23.09
C ASP A 136 -2.63 10.64 22.34
N TYR A 137 -3.61 11.36 22.89
CA TYR A 137 -4.97 11.46 22.35
C TYR A 137 -5.01 11.94 20.89
N ARG A 138 -4.00 12.70 20.43
CA ARG A 138 -3.87 13.16 19.05
C ARG A 138 -3.68 12.02 18.04
N TRP A 139 -3.26 10.84 18.50
CA TRP A 139 -3.05 9.65 17.68
C TRP A 139 -4.12 8.58 17.90
N THR A 140 -5.26 8.98 18.47
CA THR A 140 -6.42 8.13 18.70
C THR A 140 -7.61 8.59 17.86
N THR A 141 -8.44 7.65 17.45
CA THR A 141 -9.64 7.94 16.68
C THR A 141 -10.72 8.54 17.57
N GLN A 142 -11.14 9.76 17.22
CA GLN A 142 -12.12 10.53 17.98
C GLN A 142 -13.53 10.40 17.40
N LEU A 143 -14.53 10.37 18.28
CA LEU A 143 -15.94 10.37 17.94
C LEU A 143 -16.53 11.78 18.01
N LEU A 144 -17.62 12.02 17.28
CA LEU A 144 -18.32 13.31 17.22
C LEU A 144 -18.90 13.76 18.57
N ASN A 145 -19.11 12.83 19.51
CA ASN A 145 -19.54 13.11 20.89
C ASN A 145 -18.38 13.45 21.84
N GLY A 146 -17.13 13.50 21.34
CA GLY A 146 -15.94 13.77 22.15
C GLY A 146 -15.34 12.54 22.83
N GLU A 147 -15.96 11.36 22.70
CA GLU A 147 -15.39 10.11 23.20
C GLU A 147 -14.32 9.56 22.23
N LEU A 148 -13.55 8.60 22.72
CA LEU A 148 -12.53 7.90 21.93
C LEU A 148 -13.06 6.55 21.47
N GLU A 149 -12.75 6.18 20.23
CA GLU A 149 -13.04 4.84 19.73
C GLU A 149 -12.28 3.79 20.55
N ARG A 150 -12.94 2.70 20.92
CA ARG A 150 -12.35 1.59 21.68
C ARG A 150 -12.74 0.22 21.15
N THR A 151 -13.42 0.15 20.03
CA THR A 151 -13.82 -1.10 19.39
C THR A 151 -12.72 -1.53 18.42
N TYR A 152 -12.35 -2.81 18.43
CA TYR A 152 -11.42 -3.32 17.44
C TYR A 152 -12.02 -3.21 16.03
N SER A 153 -11.37 -2.44 15.17
CA SER A 153 -11.98 -1.97 13.91
C SER A 153 -11.52 -2.70 12.66
N TYR A 154 -10.80 -3.82 12.78
CA TYR A 154 -10.13 -4.47 11.64
C TYR A 154 -10.43 -5.99 11.61
N PRO A 155 -10.34 -6.66 10.45
CA PRO A 155 -10.47 -8.11 10.39
C PRO A 155 -9.22 -8.80 10.99
N ALA A 156 -9.34 -10.07 11.36
CA ALA A 156 -8.48 -10.67 12.37
C ALA A 156 -7.02 -10.88 11.95
N LEU A 157 -6.71 -10.99 10.66
CA LEU A 157 -5.31 -11.13 10.23
C LEU A 157 -4.48 -9.89 10.61
N SER A 158 -5.12 -8.73 10.78
CA SER A 158 -4.49 -7.49 11.17
C SER A 158 -3.82 -7.49 12.55
N PHE A 159 -4.21 -8.38 13.48
CA PHE A 159 -3.47 -8.58 14.73
C PHE A 159 -2.75 -9.94 14.77
N LEU A 160 -3.31 -10.98 14.13
CA LEU A 160 -2.67 -12.30 14.10
C LEU A 160 -1.31 -12.28 13.40
N ILE A 161 -1.11 -11.42 12.39
CA ILE A 161 0.16 -11.32 11.67
C ILE A 161 1.32 -10.84 12.56
N TYR A 162 1.02 -10.09 13.63
CA TYR A 162 2.01 -9.64 14.61
C TYR A 162 2.28 -10.68 15.69
N MET A 163 1.44 -11.72 15.83
CA MET A 163 1.54 -12.70 16.90
C MET A 163 2.90 -13.43 16.94
N PRO A 164 3.49 -13.88 15.80
CA PRO A 164 4.80 -14.51 15.83
C PRO A 164 5.90 -13.57 16.37
N ALA A 165 5.88 -12.31 15.95
CA ALA A 165 6.82 -11.30 16.44
C ALA A 165 6.65 -11.06 17.94
N LYS A 166 5.41 -10.96 18.42
CA LYS A 166 5.11 -10.77 19.84
C LYS A 166 5.59 -11.95 20.69
N LEU A 167 5.35 -13.18 20.23
CA LEU A 167 5.79 -14.41 20.90
C LEU A 167 7.32 -14.56 20.90
N ALA A 168 8.00 -14.05 19.87
CA ALA A 168 9.46 -13.98 19.80
C ALA A 168 10.08 -12.86 20.68
N GLY A 169 9.28 -12.13 21.45
CA GLY A 169 9.74 -11.05 22.32
C GLY A 169 9.99 -9.72 21.61
N ILE A 170 9.49 -9.53 20.38
CA ILE A 170 9.58 -8.25 19.69
C ILE A 170 8.58 -7.28 20.31
N HIS A 171 9.09 -6.22 20.93
CA HIS A 171 8.28 -5.20 21.60
C HIS A 171 7.67 -4.19 20.61
N ASN A 172 8.47 -3.75 19.63
CA ASN A 172 8.02 -2.81 18.61
C ASN A 172 7.36 -3.53 17.43
N LEU A 173 6.03 -3.65 17.46
CA LEU A 173 5.29 -4.33 16.40
C LEU A 173 5.31 -3.58 15.05
N ASN A 174 5.65 -2.29 15.02
CA ASN A 174 5.79 -1.54 13.76
C ASN A 174 6.83 -2.13 12.81
N ILE A 175 7.81 -2.86 13.34
CA ILE A 175 8.83 -3.56 12.53
C ILE A 175 8.19 -4.55 11.57
N VAL A 176 7.08 -5.20 11.96
CA VAL A 176 6.36 -6.14 11.08
C VAL A 176 5.69 -5.40 9.91
N THR A 177 5.09 -4.24 10.17
CA THR A 177 4.53 -3.39 9.11
C THR A 177 5.64 -2.88 8.18
N ALA A 178 6.75 -2.41 8.75
CA ALA A 178 7.92 -1.96 8.01
C ALA A 178 8.46 -3.07 7.10
N PHE A 179 8.54 -4.30 7.63
CA PHE A 179 8.97 -5.47 6.89
C PHE A 179 8.02 -5.83 5.74
N ALA A 180 6.71 -5.68 5.92
CA ALA A 180 5.73 -5.89 4.85
C ALA A 180 5.90 -4.87 3.72
N VAL A 181 6.15 -3.60 4.04
CA VAL A 181 6.47 -2.56 3.03
C VAL A 181 7.79 -2.82 2.34
N PHE A 182 8.83 -3.20 3.09
CA PHE A 182 10.11 -3.60 2.50
C PHE A 182 9.94 -4.79 1.56
N THR A 183 9.14 -5.79 1.94
CA THR A 183 8.78 -6.92 1.07
C THR A 183 8.07 -6.45 -0.20
N ALA A 184 7.11 -5.53 -0.09
CA ALA A 184 6.43 -4.93 -1.24
C ALA A 184 7.41 -4.18 -2.16
N PHE A 185 8.39 -3.47 -1.59
CA PHE A 185 9.46 -2.83 -2.35
C PHE A 185 10.30 -3.85 -3.11
N ILE A 186 10.75 -4.93 -2.46
CA ILE A 186 11.55 -5.99 -3.11
C ILE A 186 10.77 -6.67 -4.23
N ILE A 187 9.49 -6.99 -4.02
CA ILE A 187 8.63 -7.55 -5.08
C ILE A 187 8.55 -6.57 -6.25
N SER A 188 8.28 -5.29 -5.97
CA SER A 188 8.18 -4.24 -7.01
C SER A 188 9.49 -4.08 -7.78
N TYR A 189 10.61 -4.16 -7.07
CA TYR A 189 11.95 -4.10 -7.63
C TYR A 189 12.21 -5.25 -8.61
N ILE A 190 11.91 -6.48 -8.20
CA ILE A 190 12.09 -7.68 -9.02
C ILE A 190 11.19 -7.67 -10.26
N LEU A 191 9.96 -7.16 -10.14
CA LEU A 191 9.01 -7.06 -11.25
C LEU A 191 9.38 -5.96 -12.26
N THR A 192 10.17 -4.98 -11.83
CA THR A 192 10.55 -3.83 -12.65
C THR A 192 11.63 -4.23 -13.67
N PRO A 193 11.42 -3.98 -14.97
CA PRO A 193 12.44 -4.20 -15.98
C PRO A 193 13.72 -3.46 -15.64
N LYS A 194 14.87 -4.05 -16.01
CA LYS A 194 16.17 -3.45 -15.74
C LYS A 194 16.24 -1.98 -16.13
N LEU A 195 15.64 -1.55 -17.25
CA LEU A 195 15.63 -0.15 -17.74
C LEU A 195 14.96 0.87 -16.77
N LEU A 196 14.11 0.39 -15.87
CA LEU A 196 13.26 1.21 -15.00
C LEU A 196 13.57 1.01 -13.51
N TYR A 197 14.66 0.31 -13.15
CA TYR A 197 14.96 -0.05 -11.76
C TYR A 197 15.04 1.11 -10.75
N PRO A 198 15.33 2.39 -11.12
CA PRO A 198 15.25 3.48 -10.16
C PRO A 198 13.80 3.83 -9.78
N LEU A 199 12.79 3.43 -10.58
CA LEU A 199 11.38 3.75 -10.32
C LEU A 199 10.86 3.16 -9.02
N PRO A 200 11.06 1.88 -8.66
CA PRO A 200 10.66 1.36 -7.36
C PRO A 200 11.19 2.19 -6.19
N LEU A 201 12.45 2.62 -6.24
CA LEU A 201 13.01 3.48 -5.19
C LEU A 201 12.25 4.80 -5.14
N LEU A 202 12.07 5.47 -6.28
CA LEU A 202 11.30 6.71 -6.35
C LEU A 202 9.86 6.51 -5.85
N VAL A 203 9.14 5.50 -6.32
CA VAL A 203 7.74 5.20 -5.99
C VAL A 203 7.53 4.97 -4.49
N PHE A 204 8.45 4.28 -3.83
CA PHE A 204 8.34 3.98 -2.40
C PHE A 204 8.84 5.12 -1.50
N THR A 205 9.55 6.11 -2.05
CA THR A 205 10.09 7.24 -1.27
C THR A 205 9.42 8.57 -1.59
N ILE A 206 8.86 8.76 -2.79
CA ILE A 206 8.33 10.04 -3.29
C ILE A 206 7.43 10.75 -2.28
N ASP A 207 6.59 9.99 -1.58
CA ASP A 207 5.95 10.45 -0.36
C ASP A 207 6.63 9.81 0.86
N PRO A 208 7.41 10.58 1.65
CA PRO A 208 8.13 10.05 2.80
C PRO A 208 7.20 9.52 3.90
N SER A 209 5.91 9.92 3.88
CA SER A 209 4.92 9.38 4.81
C SER A 209 4.65 7.90 4.59
N LEU A 210 4.91 7.31 3.41
CA LEU A 210 4.74 5.88 3.18
C LEU A 210 5.56 5.07 4.20
N VAL A 211 6.84 5.44 4.30
CA VAL A 211 7.75 4.85 5.27
C VAL A 211 7.35 5.31 6.67
N GLY A 212 7.18 6.61 6.91
CA GLY A 212 6.83 7.14 8.23
C GLY A 212 5.59 6.49 8.86
N LEU A 213 4.50 6.33 8.11
CA LEU A 213 3.25 5.71 8.56
C LEU A 213 3.43 4.21 8.87
N SER A 214 4.24 3.51 8.08
CA SER A 214 4.58 2.10 8.31
C SER A 214 5.39 1.89 9.59
N LEU A 215 6.15 2.91 9.96
CA LEU A 215 6.98 2.93 11.17
C LEU A 215 6.24 3.44 12.40
N ASN A 216 5.11 4.12 12.22
CA ASN A 216 4.44 4.89 13.26
C ASN A 216 2.98 4.46 13.47
N GLY A 217 2.70 3.16 13.41
CA GLY A 217 1.47 2.58 13.94
C GLY A 217 0.37 2.25 12.94
N VAL A 218 0.53 2.57 11.66
CA VAL A 218 -0.53 2.37 10.66
C VAL A 218 -0.44 0.97 10.04
N LEU A 219 -1.56 0.28 9.90
CA LEU A 219 -1.61 -1.12 9.45
C LEU A 219 -1.53 -1.30 7.92
N ASP A 220 -1.62 -0.22 7.13
CA ASP A 220 -1.77 -0.30 5.68
C ASP A 220 -0.58 -0.93 4.95
N GLY A 221 0.62 -0.84 5.53
CA GLY A 221 1.80 -1.50 5.00
C GLY A 221 1.69 -3.02 4.95
N LEU A 222 0.88 -3.62 5.82
CA LEU A 222 0.71 -5.08 5.91
C LEU A 222 0.03 -5.69 4.68
N TRP A 223 -0.99 -5.02 4.13
CA TRP A 223 -1.74 -5.56 3.00
C TRP A 223 -1.03 -5.34 1.64
N LEU A 224 -0.11 -4.38 1.58
CA LEU A 224 0.57 -3.95 0.35
C LEU A 224 1.25 -5.08 -0.44
N PRO A 225 2.13 -5.94 0.15
CA PRO A 225 2.79 -7.01 -0.59
C PRO A 225 1.78 -8.01 -1.18
N PHE A 226 0.68 -8.27 -0.46
CA PHE A 226 -0.38 -9.19 -0.92
C PHE A 226 -1.14 -8.61 -2.12
N VAL A 227 -1.48 -7.32 -2.10
CA VAL A 227 -2.16 -6.66 -3.24
C VAL A 227 -1.24 -6.64 -4.48
N ILE A 228 0.04 -6.31 -4.33
CA ILE A 228 1.00 -6.31 -5.44
C ILE A 228 1.17 -7.72 -6.03
N ALA A 229 1.34 -8.73 -5.18
CA ALA A 229 1.45 -10.12 -5.63
C ALA A 229 0.14 -10.64 -6.25
N SER A 230 -1.02 -10.22 -5.74
CA SER A 230 -2.33 -10.50 -6.32
C SER A 230 -2.46 -9.91 -7.71
N ALA A 231 -2.05 -8.65 -7.91
CA ALA A 231 -2.05 -8.00 -9.23
C ALA A 231 -1.12 -8.74 -10.20
N TYR A 232 0.10 -9.06 -9.77
CA TYR A 232 1.05 -9.81 -10.60
C TYR A 232 0.47 -11.15 -11.08
N THR A 233 -0.11 -11.94 -10.18
CA THR A 233 -0.69 -13.25 -10.51
C THR A 233 -1.95 -13.11 -11.36
N PHE A 234 -2.79 -12.10 -11.11
CA PHE A 234 -3.96 -11.77 -11.94
C PHE A 234 -3.57 -11.47 -13.39
N TYR A 235 -2.60 -10.60 -13.59
CA TYR A 235 -2.15 -10.17 -14.92
C TYR A 235 -1.41 -11.26 -15.71
N ARG A 236 -0.80 -12.22 -15.01
CA ARG A 236 -0.12 -13.37 -15.60
C ARG A 236 -1.03 -14.57 -15.88
N CYS A 237 -2.31 -14.49 -15.53
CA CYS A 237 -3.29 -15.51 -15.88
C CYS A 237 -3.52 -15.49 -17.39
N LYS A 238 -3.12 -16.55 -18.10
CA LYS A 238 -3.19 -16.59 -19.58
C LYS A 238 -4.38 -17.38 -20.13
N CYS A 239 -4.92 -18.36 -19.38
CA CYS A 239 -5.94 -19.27 -19.87
C CYS A 239 -6.93 -19.74 -18.79
N LEU A 240 -8.07 -20.27 -19.23
CA LEU A 240 -9.19 -20.84 -18.45
C LEU A 240 -8.84 -21.96 -17.44
N HIS A 241 -7.58 -22.43 -17.39
CA HIS A 241 -7.11 -23.49 -16.49
C HIS A 241 -6.03 -23.02 -15.51
N ASP A 242 -5.74 -21.73 -15.48
CA ASP A 242 -4.61 -21.22 -14.73
C ASP A 242 -4.97 -21.04 -13.24
N ARG A 243 -4.39 -21.90 -12.39
CA ARG A 243 -4.52 -21.82 -10.92
C ARG A 243 -3.98 -20.48 -10.37
N ARG A 244 -3.31 -19.66 -11.17
CA ARG A 244 -2.92 -18.29 -10.78
C ARG A 244 -4.12 -17.41 -10.41
N MET A 245 -5.31 -17.66 -10.95
CA MET A 245 -6.49 -16.90 -10.56
C MET A 245 -6.92 -17.21 -9.12
N LEU A 246 -6.81 -18.48 -8.71
CA LEU A 246 -6.98 -18.91 -7.32
C LEU A 246 -5.95 -18.23 -6.40
N VAL A 247 -4.67 -18.21 -6.82
CA VAL A 247 -3.60 -17.56 -6.05
C VAL A 247 -3.82 -16.05 -5.93
N SER A 248 -4.23 -15.40 -7.02
CA SER A 248 -4.56 -13.97 -7.03
C SER A 248 -5.68 -13.66 -6.05
N GLY A 249 -6.76 -14.44 -6.09
CA GLY A 249 -7.86 -14.35 -5.13
C GLY A 249 -7.37 -14.56 -3.69
N LEU A 250 -6.58 -15.61 -3.44
CA LEU A 250 -6.04 -15.93 -2.11
C LEU A 250 -5.23 -14.77 -1.52
N LEU A 251 -4.32 -14.21 -2.30
CA LEU A 251 -3.50 -13.06 -1.87
C LEU A 251 -4.38 -11.84 -1.57
N LEU A 252 -5.37 -11.55 -2.41
CA LEU A 252 -6.29 -10.45 -2.14
C LEU A 252 -7.20 -10.72 -0.92
N GLY A 253 -7.56 -11.98 -0.69
CA GLY A 253 -8.30 -12.41 0.50
C GLY A 253 -7.52 -12.18 1.78
N LEU A 254 -6.21 -12.46 1.78
CA LEU A 254 -5.31 -12.13 2.88
C LEU A 254 -5.21 -10.62 3.09
N ALA A 255 -5.06 -9.83 2.02
CA ALA A 255 -5.09 -8.37 2.11
C ALA A 255 -6.41 -7.86 2.72
N ALA A 256 -7.54 -8.42 2.28
CA ALA A 256 -8.87 -8.10 2.79
C ALA A 256 -9.08 -8.56 4.24
N ALA A 257 -8.37 -9.58 4.72
CA ALA A 257 -8.38 -10.03 6.11
C ALA A 257 -7.54 -9.13 7.04
N ILE A 258 -6.71 -8.25 6.48
CA ILE A 258 -5.93 -7.26 7.22
C ILE A 258 -6.72 -5.95 7.34
N LYS A 259 -7.34 -5.48 6.27
CA LYS A 259 -8.06 -4.19 6.30
C LYS A 259 -9.18 -4.17 5.28
N GLN A 260 -10.11 -3.25 5.45
CA GLN A 260 -11.23 -2.99 4.55
C GLN A 260 -10.80 -2.24 3.30
N THR A 261 -9.67 -1.53 3.33
CA THR A 261 -9.19 -0.70 2.22
C THR A 261 -8.96 -1.46 0.91
N PRO A 262 -8.57 -2.76 0.89
CA PRO A 262 -8.50 -3.55 -0.34
C PRO A 262 -9.85 -4.16 -0.79
N TRP A 263 -10.92 -4.09 0.03
CA TRP A 263 -12.22 -4.71 -0.32
C TRP A 263 -12.82 -4.22 -1.64
N PRO A 264 -12.77 -2.90 -1.98
CA PRO A 264 -13.24 -2.45 -3.28
C PRO A 264 -12.54 -3.14 -4.44
N ILE A 265 -11.22 -3.41 -4.34
CA ILE A 265 -10.47 -4.14 -5.37
C ILE A 265 -11.12 -5.51 -5.63
N ALA A 266 -11.41 -6.26 -4.57
CA ALA A 266 -12.01 -7.59 -4.67
C ALA A 266 -13.38 -7.53 -5.35
N PHE A 267 -14.23 -6.60 -4.91
CA PHE A 267 -15.55 -6.38 -5.50
C PHE A 267 -15.45 -6.05 -7.00
N TYR A 268 -14.63 -5.08 -7.39
CA TYR A 268 -14.53 -4.66 -8.79
C TYR A 268 -13.82 -5.66 -9.69
N LEU A 269 -12.93 -6.50 -9.16
CA LEU A 269 -12.37 -7.62 -9.93
C LEU A 269 -13.43 -8.69 -10.22
N LEU A 270 -14.33 -8.98 -9.27
CA LEU A 270 -15.47 -9.87 -9.52
C LEU A 270 -16.40 -9.29 -10.59
N VAL A 271 -16.72 -7.99 -10.50
CA VAL A 271 -17.52 -7.27 -11.53
C VAL A 271 -16.82 -7.32 -12.88
N LEU A 272 -15.51 -7.08 -12.93
CA LEU A 272 -14.72 -7.13 -14.16
C LEU A 272 -14.77 -8.51 -14.81
N LEU A 273 -14.53 -9.58 -14.05
CA LEU A 273 -14.55 -10.96 -14.56
C LEU A 273 -15.96 -11.36 -15.02
N ALA A 274 -17.01 -10.93 -14.31
CA ALA A 274 -18.39 -11.13 -14.73
C ALA A 274 -18.71 -10.39 -16.04
N ALA A 275 -18.30 -9.13 -16.16
CA ALA A 275 -18.48 -8.32 -17.37
C ALA A 275 -17.71 -8.89 -18.58
N GLN A 276 -16.57 -9.56 -18.35
CA GLN A 276 -15.81 -10.29 -19.36
C GLN A 276 -16.40 -11.67 -19.70
N LYS A 277 -17.47 -12.10 -19.00
CA LYS A 277 -18.06 -13.44 -19.08
C LYS A 277 -17.08 -14.57 -18.73
N SER A 278 -16.06 -14.27 -17.93
CA SER A 278 -15.03 -15.19 -17.46
C SER A 278 -15.45 -15.88 -16.17
N PHE A 279 -16.59 -16.60 -16.20
CA PHE A 279 -17.21 -17.17 -15.00
C PHE A 279 -16.36 -18.22 -14.28
N ARG A 280 -15.52 -18.95 -15.02
CA ARG A 280 -14.63 -19.93 -14.42
C ARG A 280 -13.50 -19.26 -13.64
N GLU A 281 -12.86 -18.26 -14.23
CA GLU A 281 -11.86 -17.42 -13.56
C GLU A 281 -12.47 -16.71 -12.37
N LEU A 282 -13.70 -16.19 -12.50
CA LEU A 282 -14.46 -15.63 -11.39
C LEU A 282 -14.61 -16.67 -10.27
N GLY A 283 -14.98 -17.90 -10.58
CA GLY A 283 -15.10 -18.98 -9.60
C GLY A 283 -13.78 -19.29 -8.89
N TRP A 284 -12.67 -19.40 -9.63
CA TRP A 284 -11.34 -19.60 -9.04
C TRP A 284 -10.89 -18.42 -8.20
N PHE A 285 -11.09 -17.19 -8.68
CA PHE A 285 -10.77 -15.97 -7.97
C PHE A 285 -11.56 -15.87 -6.66
N LEU A 286 -12.88 -16.11 -6.73
CA LEU A 286 -13.77 -16.08 -5.57
C LEU A 286 -13.40 -17.17 -4.56
N ALA A 287 -13.13 -18.39 -5.02
CA ALA A 287 -12.66 -19.47 -4.15
C ALA A 287 -11.35 -19.07 -3.43
N GLY A 288 -10.41 -18.49 -4.17
CA GLY A 288 -9.16 -17.98 -3.61
C GLY A 288 -9.41 -16.88 -2.57
N LEU A 289 -10.24 -15.90 -2.93
CA LEU A 289 -10.62 -14.78 -2.07
C LEU A 289 -11.19 -15.27 -0.73
N LEU A 290 -12.11 -16.22 -0.77
CA LEU A 290 -12.70 -16.82 0.43
C LEU A 290 -11.67 -17.63 1.23
N LEU A 291 -10.78 -18.39 0.57
CA LEU A 291 -9.70 -19.14 1.23
C LEU A 291 -8.65 -18.23 1.88
N GLY A 292 -8.41 -17.03 1.35
CA GLY A 292 -7.53 -16.05 2.00
C GLY A 292 -8.23 -15.31 3.14
N PHE A 293 -9.51 -14.97 2.97
CA PHE A 293 -10.23 -14.12 3.92
C PHE A 293 -10.78 -14.88 5.14
N LEU A 294 -11.39 -16.05 4.92
CA LEU A 294 -12.14 -16.73 5.97
C LEU A 294 -11.25 -17.35 7.05
N PRO A 295 -10.15 -18.07 6.77
CA PRO A 295 -9.41 -18.79 7.81
C PRO A 295 -8.92 -17.91 8.96
N PRO A 296 -8.33 -16.72 8.74
CA PRO A 296 -7.93 -15.83 9.84
C PRO A 296 -9.12 -15.33 10.68
N ASN A 297 -10.30 -15.17 10.05
CA ASN A 297 -11.48 -14.59 10.70
C ASN A 297 -12.43 -15.63 11.30
N MET A 298 -12.39 -16.88 10.83
CA MET A 298 -13.41 -17.89 11.07
C MET A 298 -13.66 -18.13 12.56
N PHE A 299 -12.60 -18.25 13.35
CA PHE A 299 -12.70 -18.44 14.79
C PHE A 299 -13.53 -17.32 15.47
N PHE A 300 -13.25 -16.07 15.13
CA PHE A 300 -13.93 -14.90 15.72
C PHE A 300 -15.36 -14.74 15.22
N ILE A 301 -15.60 -15.08 13.94
CA ILE A 301 -16.95 -15.10 13.35
C ILE A 301 -17.81 -16.15 14.04
N LEU A 302 -17.31 -17.36 14.27
CA LEU A 302 -18.07 -18.43 14.90
C LEU A 302 -18.34 -18.16 16.39
N GLN A 303 -17.37 -17.60 17.11
CA GLN A 303 -17.51 -17.32 18.53
C GLN A 303 -18.43 -16.12 18.82
N ALA A 304 -18.36 -15.05 18.02
CA ALA A 304 -19.12 -13.82 18.25
C ALA A 304 -19.41 -13.07 16.93
N PRO A 305 -20.31 -13.58 16.07
CA PRO A 305 -20.49 -13.08 14.70
C PRO A 305 -20.90 -11.60 14.65
N LEU A 306 -21.82 -11.19 15.53
CA LEU A 306 -22.27 -9.79 15.59
C LEU A 306 -21.19 -8.86 16.13
N ALA A 307 -20.36 -9.32 17.07
CA ALA A 307 -19.28 -8.53 17.63
C ALA A 307 -18.17 -8.33 16.59
N TRP A 308 -17.78 -9.41 15.90
CA TRP A 308 -16.85 -9.34 14.77
C TRP A 308 -17.37 -8.40 13.67
N LEU A 309 -18.63 -8.54 13.27
CA LEU A 309 -19.21 -7.71 12.20
C LEU A 309 -19.26 -6.23 12.60
N ARG A 310 -19.74 -5.92 13.82
CA ARG A 310 -19.77 -4.54 14.32
C ARG A 310 -18.38 -3.95 14.41
N GLY A 311 -17.40 -4.71 14.89
CA GLY A 311 -15.99 -4.30 14.93
C GLY A 311 -15.44 -3.99 13.55
N VAL A 312 -15.49 -4.94 12.61
CA VAL A 312 -14.97 -4.73 11.25
C VAL A 312 -15.69 -3.59 10.50
N LEU A 313 -16.95 -3.28 10.84
CA LEU A 313 -17.69 -2.18 10.22
C LEU A 313 -17.64 -0.87 11.01
N VAL A 314 -16.82 -0.77 12.07
CA VAL A 314 -16.62 0.47 12.85
C VAL A 314 -16.44 1.72 11.98
N PRO A 315 -15.59 1.73 10.91
CA PRO A 315 -15.43 2.91 10.05
C PRO A 315 -16.73 3.38 9.35
N LEU A 316 -17.69 2.47 9.15
CA LEU A 316 -18.98 2.75 8.54
C LEU A 316 -20.06 3.06 9.57
N LEU A 317 -20.02 2.41 10.74
CA LEU A 317 -21.07 2.48 11.75
C LEU A 317 -20.87 3.64 12.72
N HIS A 318 -19.65 3.88 13.17
CA HIS A 318 -19.40 4.81 14.27
C HIS A 318 -19.32 6.26 13.79
N PRO A 319 -19.80 7.24 14.58
CA PRO A 319 -19.84 8.64 14.22
C PRO A 319 -18.48 9.30 14.50
N MET A 320 -17.46 8.92 13.74
CA MET A 320 -16.11 9.48 13.88
C MET A 320 -16.01 10.92 13.38
N VAL A 321 -15.06 11.69 13.90
CA VAL A 321 -14.77 13.04 13.40
C VAL A 321 -14.31 12.99 11.93
N PRO A 322 -14.66 14.01 11.10
CA PRO A 322 -14.16 14.10 9.74
C PRO A 322 -12.65 14.32 9.77
N GLU A 323 -11.93 13.64 8.88
CA GLU A 323 -10.47 13.71 8.85
C GLU A 323 -9.94 13.43 7.44
N GLY A 324 -8.76 13.97 7.13
CA GLY A 324 -7.99 13.60 5.96
C GLY A 324 -8.01 14.62 4.81
N TYR A 325 -7.83 14.12 3.59
CA TYR A 325 -7.62 14.87 2.35
C TYR A 325 -8.87 14.90 1.46
N GLY A 326 -8.79 15.60 0.34
CA GLY A 326 -9.91 15.72 -0.59
C GLY A 326 -10.98 16.66 -0.05
N LEU A 327 -12.26 16.33 -0.22
CA LEU A 327 -13.34 17.22 0.23
C LEU A 327 -13.50 17.26 1.76
N SER A 328 -13.08 16.21 2.46
CA SER A 328 -13.24 16.14 3.93
C SER A 328 -12.38 17.17 4.66
N ILE A 329 -11.25 17.58 4.06
CA ILE A 329 -10.37 18.59 4.67
C ILE A 329 -11.09 19.93 4.84
N LEU A 330 -11.99 20.29 3.93
CA LEU A 330 -12.76 21.54 4.00
C LEU A 330 -13.72 21.53 5.20
N VAL A 331 -14.28 20.37 5.52
CA VAL A 331 -15.11 20.19 6.71
C VAL A 331 -14.26 20.15 7.97
N ALA A 332 -13.17 19.37 7.96
CA ALA A 332 -12.27 19.21 9.10
C ALA A 332 -11.60 20.53 9.51
N THR A 333 -11.40 21.46 8.58
CA THR A 333 -10.83 22.79 8.81
C THR A 333 -11.89 23.88 9.00
N GLY A 334 -13.17 23.54 8.99
CA GLY A 334 -14.27 24.48 9.25
C GLY A 334 -14.63 25.44 8.10
N HIS A 335 -14.10 25.23 6.90
CA HIS A 335 -14.40 26.07 5.73
C HIS A 335 -15.80 25.81 5.15
N VAL A 336 -16.31 24.58 5.28
CA VAL A 336 -17.65 24.20 4.84
C VAL A 336 -18.35 23.29 5.85
N ILE A 337 -19.67 23.38 5.93
CA ILE A 337 -20.50 22.51 6.79
C ILE A 337 -21.27 21.57 5.88
N LEU A 338 -20.77 20.35 5.73
CA LEU A 338 -21.41 19.30 4.95
C LEU A 338 -21.68 18.09 5.86
N PRO A 339 -22.88 17.48 5.81
CA PRO A 339 -23.20 16.33 6.65
C PRO A 339 -22.49 15.06 6.14
N ARG A 340 -22.27 14.09 7.03
CA ARG A 340 -21.72 12.76 6.68
C ARG A 340 -22.46 12.10 5.51
N THR A 341 -23.79 12.28 5.45
CA THR A 341 -24.65 11.74 4.39
C THR A 341 -24.25 12.25 3.00
N PHE A 342 -23.78 13.49 2.87
CA PHE A 342 -23.27 14.04 1.61
C PHE A 342 -22.09 13.21 1.09
N PHE A 343 -21.10 12.95 1.96
CA PHE A 343 -19.93 12.15 1.61
C PHE A 343 -20.32 10.71 1.28
N THR A 344 -21.20 10.09 2.06
CA THR A 344 -21.69 8.73 1.78
C THR A 344 -22.36 8.63 0.41
N LEU A 345 -23.24 9.58 0.06
CA LEU A 345 -23.89 9.60 -1.25
C LEU A 345 -22.88 9.79 -2.38
N LEU A 346 -21.86 10.63 -2.18
CA LEU A 346 -20.82 10.87 -3.18
C LEU A 346 -19.91 9.65 -3.38
N GLN A 347 -19.55 8.95 -2.30
CA GLN A 347 -18.83 7.67 -2.39
C GLN A 347 -19.63 6.62 -3.15
N ILE A 348 -20.93 6.49 -2.87
CA ILE A 348 -21.83 5.57 -3.58
C ILE A 348 -21.88 5.94 -5.06
N LEU A 349 -22.05 7.22 -5.39
CA LEU A 349 -22.08 7.69 -6.78
C LEU A 349 -20.79 7.31 -7.52
N VAL A 350 -19.63 7.61 -6.94
CA VAL A 350 -18.33 7.29 -7.55
C VAL A 350 -18.11 5.79 -7.69
N ALA A 351 -18.52 5.00 -6.69
CA ALA A 351 -18.50 3.55 -6.75
C ALA A 351 -19.36 3.01 -7.91
N LEU A 352 -20.59 3.53 -8.07
CA LEU A 352 -21.47 3.16 -9.18
C LEU A 352 -20.92 3.58 -10.54
N LEU A 353 -20.28 4.76 -10.64
CA LEU A 353 -19.63 5.21 -11.89
C LEU A 353 -18.45 4.31 -12.28
N ILE A 354 -17.63 3.89 -11.31
CA ILE A 354 -16.55 2.92 -11.53
C ILE A 354 -17.13 1.58 -12.01
N MET A 355 -18.16 1.08 -11.33
CA MET A 355 -18.86 -0.15 -11.71
C MET A 355 -19.38 -0.08 -13.14
N PHE A 356 -20.06 1.02 -13.48
CA PHE A 356 -20.61 1.26 -14.81
C PHE A 356 -19.53 1.32 -15.89
N ALA A 357 -18.42 2.02 -15.63
CA ALA A 357 -17.27 2.07 -16.54
C ALA A 357 -16.70 0.67 -16.80
N ILE A 358 -16.57 -0.16 -15.77
CA ILE A 358 -16.08 -1.54 -15.88
C ILE A 358 -17.02 -2.39 -16.73
N ILE A 359 -18.33 -2.30 -16.50
CA ILE A 359 -19.33 -3.08 -17.25
C ILE A 359 -19.35 -2.66 -18.73
N LEU A 360 -19.26 -1.36 -19.03
CA LEU A 360 -19.31 -0.85 -20.40
C LEU A 360 -18.05 -1.14 -21.21
N LYS A 361 -16.87 -1.06 -20.58
CA LYS A 361 -15.57 -1.14 -21.27
C LYS A 361 -14.57 -2.03 -20.53
N PRO A 362 -14.90 -3.29 -20.21
CA PRO A 362 -14.11 -4.14 -19.30
C PRO A 362 -12.67 -4.36 -19.76
N LYS A 363 -12.40 -4.34 -21.07
CA LYS A 363 -11.02 -4.44 -21.58
C LYS A 363 -10.19 -3.18 -21.30
N LYS A 364 -10.76 -1.99 -21.46
CA LYS A 364 -10.05 -0.70 -21.28
C LYS A 364 -9.94 -0.29 -19.82
N THR A 365 -10.84 -0.78 -18.97
CA THR A 365 -10.90 -0.45 -17.54
C THR A 365 -10.28 -1.52 -16.65
N ARG A 366 -9.46 -2.43 -17.21
CA ARG A 366 -8.80 -3.50 -16.47
C ARG A 366 -7.93 -2.99 -15.29
N PRO A 367 -7.25 -1.83 -15.36
CA PRO A 367 -6.56 -1.25 -14.21
C PRO A 367 -7.49 -0.72 -13.11
N LEU A 368 -8.73 -0.36 -13.45
CA LEU A 368 -9.62 0.42 -12.59
C LEU A 368 -9.99 -0.25 -11.27
N PRO A 369 -10.21 -1.59 -11.18
CA PRO A 369 -10.41 -2.26 -9.90
C PRO A 369 -9.30 -2.00 -8.88
N TRP A 370 -8.04 -2.03 -9.31
CA TRP A 370 -6.88 -1.83 -8.43
C TRP A 370 -6.72 -0.39 -7.95
N LEU A 371 -7.20 0.57 -8.76
CA LEU A 371 -7.16 2.00 -8.45
C LEU A 371 -8.47 2.51 -7.83
N SER A 372 -9.48 1.66 -7.73
CA SER A 372 -10.79 2.04 -7.20
C SER A 372 -10.76 2.52 -5.74
N PRO A 373 -9.95 1.97 -4.82
CA PRO A 373 -9.99 2.41 -3.43
C PRO A 373 -9.64 3.89 -3.23
N PRO A 374 -8.50 4.43 -3.71
CA PRO A 374 -8.20 5.86 -3.54
C PRO A 374 -9.24 6.76 -4.22
N LEU A 375 -9.81 6.34 -5.35
CA LEU A 375 -10.87 7.11 -6.03
C LEU A 375 -12.16 7.20 -5.17
N ILE A 376 -12.54 6.12 -4.50
CA ILE A 376 -13.74 6.09 -3.64
C ILE A 376 -13.46 6.80 -2.32
N PHE A 377 -12.30 6.57 -1.71
CA PHE A 377 -11.98 7.11 -0.40
C PHE A 377 -11.69 8.61 -0.42
N PHE A 378 -11.30 9.19 -1.57
CA PHE A 378 -11.19 10.64 -1.76
C PHE A 378 -12.47 11.41 -1.39
N PHE A 379 -13.63 10.78 -1.60
CA PHE A 379 -14.94 11.37 -1.31
C PHE A 379 -15.50 10.92 0.04
N GLY A 380 -14.70 10.28 0.89
CA GLY A 380 -15.12 9.78 2.19
C GLY A 380 -15.13 10.82 3.29
N TRP A 381 -16.00 10.62 4.29
CA TRP A 381 -16.02 11.40 5.52
C TRP A 381 -14.67 11.37 6.25
N ARG A 382 -14.02 10.21 6.21
CA ARG A 382 -12.63 10.01 6.62
C ARG A 382 -11.82 9.58 5.40
N SER A 383 -11.05 10.52 4.86
CA SER A 383 -10.27 10.39 3.63
C SER A 383 -8.78 10.43 4.00
N LEU A 384 -8.34 9.48 4.81
CA LEU A 384 -7.02 9.54 5.46
C LEU A 384 -5.87 9.45 4.45
N HIS A 385 -4.73 10.07 4.76
CA HIS A 385 -3.55 10.13 3.88
C HIS A 385 -3.07 8.76 3.40
N ASN A 386 -3.03 7.80 4.34
CA ASN A 386 -2.61 6.42 4.09
C ASN A 386 -3.49 5.72 3.04
N TYR A 387 -4.73 6.16 2.81
CA TYR A 387 -5.58 5.58 1.76
C TYR A 387 -5.12 5.92 0.34
N PHE A 388 -4.20 6.88 0.19
CA PHE A 388 -3.64 7.29 -1.10
C PHE A 388 -2.22 6.80 -1.26
N VAL A 389 -1.38 7.04 -0.25
CA VAL A 389 0.06 6.79 -0.33
C VAL A 389 0.38 5.32 -0.54
N PHE A 390 -0.29 4.42 0.17
CA PHE A 390 -0.07 2.98 0.01
C PHE A 390 -0.58 2.42 -1.33
N PHE A 391 -1.41 3.18 -2.07
CA PHE A 391 -1.84 2.82 -3.41
C PHE A 391 -0.90 3.32 -4.52
N ILE A 392 0.07 4.19 -4.22
CA ILE A 392 1.06 4.64 -5.22
C ILE A 392 1.88 3.45 -5.75
N PRO A 393 2.44 2.54 -4.90
CA PRO A 393 3.11 1.34 -5.41
C PRO A 393 2.18 0.38 -6.16
N VAL A 394 0.92 0.26 -5.75
CA VAL A 394 -0.07 -0.56 -6.45
C VAL A 394 -0.31 -0.01 -7.85
N ALA A 395 -0.52 1.30 -7.98
CA ALA A 395 -0.73 1.96 -9.27
C ALA A 395 0.48 1.80 -10.19
N TYR A 396 1.69 1.96 -9.65
CA TYR A 396 2.92 1.72 -10.38
C TYR A 396 2.98 0.29 -10.96
N ILE A 397 2.74 -0.72 -10.14
CA ILE A 397 2.81 -2.12 -10.58
C ILE A 397 1.71 -2.47 -11.58
N VAL A 398 0.48 -2.00 -11.35
CA VAL A 398 -0.64 -2.25 -12.27
C VAL A 398 -0.34 -1.66 -13.65
N LEU A 399 0.15 -0.41 -13.70
CA LEU A 399 0.55 0.22 -14.97
C LEU A 399 1.68 -0.55 -15.65
N LEU A 400 2.69 -0.96 -14.87
CA LEU A 400 3.80 -1.76 -15.38
C LEU A 400 3.31 -3.08 -16.01
N LEU A 401 2.39 -3.77 -15.33
CA LEU A 401 1.83 -5.05 -15.78
C LEU A 401 0.91 -4.89 -16.99
N GLU A 402 0.14 -3.80 -17.08
CA GLU A 402 -0.69 -3.50 -18.25
C GLU A 402 0.19 -3.33 -19.49
N VAL A 403 1.23 -2.49 -19.41
CA VAL A 403 2.17 -2.24 -20.51
C VAL A 403 2.93 -3.52 -20.90
N GLN A 404 3.32 -4.35 -19.93
CA GLN A 404 3.94 -5.64 -20.22
C GLN A 404 2.95 -6.63 -20.86
N GLY A 405 1.69 -6.65 -20.40
CA GLY A 405 0.64 -7.51 -20.91
C GLY A 405 0.31 -7.26 -22.38
N ASP A 406 0.23 -6.00 -22.78
CA ASP A 406 -0.02 -5.61 -24.18
C ASP A 406 1.07 -6.09 -25.12
N LYS A 407 2.34 -6.04 -24.69
CA LYS A 407 3.49 -6.56 -25.47
C LYS A 407 3.45 -8.08 -25.63
N TYR A 408 2.89 -8.82 -24.67
CA TYR A 408 2.75 -10.27 -24.77
C TYR A 408 1.55 -10.69 -25.63
N ASN A 409 0.47 -9.91 -25.63
CA ASN A 409 -0.73 -10.19 -26.44
C ASN A 409 -0.56 -9.80 -27.92
N ALA A 410 0.32 -8.86 -28.27
CA ALA A 410 0.61 -8.49 -29.65
C ALA A 410 1.51 -9.50 -30.41
N LYS A 411 1.99 -10.56 -29.75
CA LYS A 411 2.84 -11.62 -30.33
C LYS A 411 2.07 -12.90 -30.71
N TYR A 412 0.76 -12.90 -30.51
CA TYR A 412 -0.19 -13.94 -30.92
C TYR A 412 -1.36 -13.27 -31.65
#